data_AF-A0A351BM25-F1
#
_entry.id   AF-A0A351BM25-F1
#
_cell.length_a   1.000
_cell.length_b   1.000
_cell.length_c   1.000
_cell.angle_alpha   90.00
_cell.angle_beta   90.00
_cell.angle_gamma   90.00
#
_symmetry.space_group_name_H-M   'P 1'
#
loop_
_entity.id
_entity.type
_entity.pdbx_description
1 polymer ?
#
loop_
_entity_poly.entity_id
_entity_poly.type
_entity_poly.pdbx_seq_one_letter_code
_entity_poly.pdbx_strand_id
1 'polypeptide(L)'
;MRHLFSFRYAAIGLAVLLAFAWSLAFLVGSAAPMDPGDPWLFGAAGIIVNRDSLNAMYNGFKTAYNNAFAGVQPMWSKVATLVPSSAKVENYGWLGQFPKLREWVGDRQVKGIAASSYQIANKKFEASIGVPRDDVEDDTYGVLTPLFSSMGQSAAVHPDELVFALLAAGFSTTCFDGQYFFDSDHPVGAGVVSNTGGGAGSAWYLLDTSRPLRPIIFQKRREYALTALVDANDEGVWMRDEYRYGVDARVNVGYGFWQMAYGSKQTLDATSFNAAVAAMMAFASDDGRPLGISPNLLVVAPGNRAAGKALVEAETLASGASNTNFKAVELYVCPWLT
;
A
#
# COMPACT_ATOMS: atom_id res chain seq x y z
N MET A 1 22.12 -69.54 43.82
CA MET A 1 23.02 -68.47 43.33
C MET A 1 23.28 -68.81 41.87
N ARG A 2 22.89 -68.05 40.84
CA ARG A 2 22.95 -66.60 40.65
C ARG A 2 22.09 -66.25 39.39
N HIS A 3 21.39 -65.10 39.44
CA HIS A 3 20.98 -64.23 38.30
C HIS A 3 19.84 -64.73 37.40
N LEU A 4 18.59 -64.23 37.42
CA LEU A 4 18.06 -62.86 37.57
C LEU A 4 18.52 -61.85 36.49
N PHE A 5 18.65 -62.26 35.23
CA PHE A 5 18.79 -61.33 34.09
C PHE A 5 18.26 -61.94 32.78
N SER A 6 17.00 -61.69 32.39
CA SER A 6 16.58 -61.95 30.98
C SER A 6 15.33 -61.21 30.47
N PHE A 7 14.62 -60.40 31.28
CA PHE A 7 13.38 -59.75 30.79
C PHE A 7 13.52 -58.30 30.33
N ARG A 8 14.69 -57.66 30.47
CA ARG A 8 14.90 -56.26 30.02
C ARG A 8 15.40 -56.11 28.58
N TYR A 9 15.97 -57.16 27.98
CA TYR A 9 16.45 -57.13 26.59
C TYR A 9 15.36 -57.48 25.56
N ALA A 10 14.31 -58.21 25.97
CA ALA A 10 13.16 -58.49 25.09
C ALA A 10 12.25 -57.26 24.87
N ALA A 11 12.14 -56.37 25.86
CA ALA A 11 11.31 -55.17 25.77
C ALA A 11 11.97 -54.03 24.95
N ILE A 12 13.31 -53.95 24.95
CA ILE A 12 14.04 -52.94 24.15
C ILE A 12 14.12 -53.38 22.67
N GLY A 13 14.22 -54.68 22.39
CA GLY A 13 14.18 -55.21 21.01
C GLY A 13 12.82 -55.01 20.32
N LEU A 14 11.71 -55.09 21.05
CA LEU A 14 10.36 -54.92 20.48
C LEU A 14 10.02 -53.45 20.18
N ALA A 15 10.55 -52.50 20.97
CA ALA A 15 10.34 -51.06 20.75
C ALA A 15 11.12 -50.53 19.54
N VAL A 16 12.31 -51.09 19.24
CA VAL A 16 13.11 -50.71 18.07
C VAL A 16 12.51 -51.29 16.76
N LEU A 17 11.91 -52.47 16.81
CA LEU A 17 11.22 -53.07 15.65
C LEU A 17 9.88 -52.40 15.32
N LEU A 18 9.14 -51.87 16.31
CA LEU A 18 7.93 -51.09 16.09
C LEU A 18 8.21 -49.67 15.55
N ALA A 19 9.33 -49.05 15.97
CA ALA A 19 9.78 -47.77 15.41
C ALA A 19 10.24 -47.90 13.95
N PHE A 20 10.85 -49.03 13.57
CA PHE A 20 11.28 -49.28 12.19
C PHE A 20 10.12 -49.67 11.26
N ALA A 21 9.06 -50.28 11.79
CA ALA A 21 7.84 -50.61 11.02
C ALA A 21 6.97 -49.37 10.72
N TRP A 22 6.98 -48.36 11.60
CA TRP A 22 6.33 -47.07 11.33
C TRP A 22 7.07 -46.22 10.30
N SER A 23 8.40 -46.35 10.17
CA SER A 23 9.16 -45.66 9.12
C SER A 23 9.05 -46.28 7.73
N LEU A 24 8.67 -47.57 7.63
CA LEU A 24 8.52 -48.24 6.32
C LEU A 24 7.09 -48.18 5.77
N ALA A 25 6.08 -47.95 6.63
CA ALA A 25 4.70 -47.75 6.20
C ALA A 25 4.43 -46.34 5.62
N PHE A 26 5.34 -45.37 5.82
CA PHE A 26 5.26 -44.06 5.16
C PHE A 26 5.77 -44.09 3.71
N LEU A 27 6.35 -45.21 3.25
CA LEU A 27 6.85 -45.34 1.87
C LEU A 27 5.86 -46.01 0.91
N VAL A 28 4.75 -46.59 1.41
CA VAL A 28 3.75 -47.25 0.56
C VAL A 28 2.36 -47.05 1.17
N GLY A 29 1.70 -45.92 0.90
CA GLY A 29 0.35 -45.71 1.40
C GLY A 29 -0.27 -44.37 1.04
N SER A 30 -1.08 -44.38 -0.01
CA SER A 30 -1.98 -43.33 -0.50
C SER A 30 -1.34 -42.01 -0.92
N ALA A 31 -1.18 -41.85 -2.24
CA ALA A 31 -1.19 -40.56 -2.90
C ALA A 31 -2.51 -39.85 -2.57
N ALA A 32 -2.54 -39.10 -1.46
CA ALA A 32 -3.33 -37.89 -1.43
C ALA A 32 -2.73 -36.96 -2.50
N PRO A 33 -3.54 -36.23 -3.28
CA PRO A 33 -3.02 -35.26 -4.23
C PRO A 33 -2.23 -34.22 -3.44
N MET A 34 -0.91 -34.28 -3.56
CA MET A 34 0.00 -33.30 -2.96
C MET A 34 -0.24 -31.96 -3.67
N ASP A 35 -0.49 -30.92 -2.89
CA ASP A 35 -0.60 -29.56 -3.40
C ASP A 35 0.78 -29.12 -3.92
N PRO A 36 0.89 -28.59 -5.16
CA PRO A 36 2.13 -28.02 -5.68
C PRO A 36 2.78 -26.93 -4.80
N GLY A 37 2.08 -26.44 -3.75
CA GLY A 37 2.57 -25.47 -2.77
C GLY A 37 3.21 -26.03 -1.50
N ASP A 38 3.39 -27.35 -1.34
CA ASP A 38 3.90 -27.92 -0.09
C ASP A 38 5.44 -27.75 0.08
N PRO A 39 5.94 -27.02 1.10
CA PRO A 39 7.36 -26.63 1.23
C PRO A 39 8.32 -27.79 1.60
N TRP A 40 7.81 -29.00 1.80
CA TRP A 40 8.59 -30.16 2.28
C TRP A 40 9.16 -31.06 1.16
N LEU A 41 9.04 -30.66 -0.11
CA LEU A 41 9.42 -31.48 -1.27
C LEU A 41 10.94 -31.58 -1.55
N PHE A 42 11.80 -30.92 -0.76
CA PHE A 42 13.25 -30.90 -1.00
C PHE A 42 14.03 -31.56 0.15
N GLY A 43 13.95 -32.89 0.23
CA GLY A 43 14.66 -33.68 1.24
C GLY A 43 16.03 -34.20 0.78
N ALA A 44 17.08 -33.69 1.44
CA ALA A 44 18.37 -34.34 1.76
C ALA A 44 19.40 -34.69 0.66
N ALA A 45 19.24 -34.21 -0.58
CA ALA A 45 20.34 -34.10 -1.54
C ALA A 45 20.21 -32.74 -2.22
N GLY A 46 21.31 -32.01 -2.42
CA GLY A 46 21.30 -30.72 -3.12
C GLY A 46 20.47 -30.80 -4.41
N ILE A 47 19.79 -29.70 -4.74
CA ILE A 47 18.87 -29.70 -5.88
C ILE A 47 19.66 -29.92 -7.16
N ILE A 48 19.27 -30.92 -7.97
CA ILE A 48 19.78 -31.03 -9.33
C ILE A 48 19.20 -29.87 -10.12
N VAL A 49 20.05 -28.87 -10.41
CA VAL A 49 19.67 -27.72 -11.22
C VAL A 49 19.36 -28.15 -12.64
N ASN A 50 18.07 -28.16 -12.92
CA ASN A 50 17.48 -28.38 -14.22
C ASN A 50 16.20 -27.53 -14.36
N ARG A 51 15.65 -27.49 -15.57
CA ARG A 51 14.47 -26.67 -15.88
C ARG A 51 13.29 -26.94 -14.95
N ASP A 52 13.04 -28.19 -14.58
CA ASP A 52 11.88 -28.55 -13.75
C ASP A 52 12.09 -28.11 -12.30
N SER A 53 13.29 -28.31 -11.75
CA SER A 53 13.65 -27.83 -10.41
C SER A 53 13.58 -26.29 -10.28
N LEU A 54 14.10 -25.56 -11.28
CA LEU A 54 14.10 -24.09 -11.29
C LEU A 54 12.67 -23.54 -11.43
N ASN A 55 11.81 -24.20 -12.21
CA ASN A 55 10.39 -23.85 -12.30
C ASN A 55 9.66 -24.10 -10.96
N ALA A 56 9.94 -25.21 -10.29
CA ALA A 56 9.37 -25.53 -8.99
C ALA A 56 9.78 -24.50 -7.92
N MET A 57 11.08 -24.17 -7.85
CA MET A 57 11.60 -23.13 -6.95
C MET A 57 10.98 -21.77 -7.24
N TYR A 58 10.91 -21.36 -8.52
CA TYR A 58 10.27 -20.11 -8.89
C TYR A 58 8.79 -20.05 -8.47
N ASN A 59 8.04 -21.15 -8.60
CA ASN A 59 6.65 -21.21 -8.13
C ASN A 59 6.56 -21.07 -6.61
N GLY A 60 7.50 -21.67 -5.85
CA GLY A 60 7.64 -21.46 -4.41
C GLY A 60 7.90 -19.99 -4.05
N PHE A 61 8.89 -19.37 -4.70
CA PHE A 61 9.21 -17.95 -4.52
C PHE A 61 8.05 -17.02 -4.89
N LYS A 62 7.36 -17.30 -6.00
CA LYS A 62 6.17 -16.56 -6.44
C LYS A 62 5.02 -16.69 -5.44
N THR A 63 4.85 -17.87 -4.83
CA THR A 63 3.84 -18.09 -3.79
C THR A 63 4.17 -17.29 -2.54
N ALA A 64 5.41 -17.34 -2.07
CA ALA A 64 5.88 -16.55 -0.94
C ALA A 64 5.74 -15.04 -1.17
N TYR A 65 6.13 -14.57 -2.36
CA TYR A 65 5.93 -13.18 -2.80
C TYR A 65 4.45 -12.78 -2.75
N ASN A 66 3.55 -13.56 -3.38
CA ASN A 66 2.13 -13.23 -3.44
C ASN A 66 1.47 -13.24 -2.05
N ASN A 67 1.86 -14.19 -1.19
CA ASN A 67 1.36 -14.26 0.18
C ASN A 67 1.78 -13.03 0.99
N ALA A 68 3.06 -12.64 0.91
CA ALA A 68 3.54 -11.45 1.58
C ALA A 68 2.92 -10.17 1.02
N PHE A 69 2.78 -10.07 -0.31
CA PHE A 69 2.12 -8.95 -0.98
C PHE A 69 0.67 -8.79 -0.52
N ALA A 70 -0.10 -9.89 -0.48
CA ALA A 70 -1.49 -9.88 -0.05
C ALA A 70 -1.66 -9.70 1.47
N GLY A 71 -0.64 -10.06 2.26
CA GLY A 71 -0.63 -9.92 3.72
C GLY A 71 -0.49 -8.46 4.19
N VAL A 72 0.03 -7.57 3.34
CA VAL A 72 0.12 -6.14 3.66
C VAL A 72 -1.26 -5.50 3.60
N GLN A 73 -1.59 -4.68 4.59
CA GLN A 73 -2.76 -3.81 4.60
C GLN A 73 -2.31 -2.37 4.27
N PRO A 74 -2.29 -1.98 2.99
CA PRO A 74 -1.75 -0.69 2.59
C PRO A 74 -2.67 0.45 3.03
N MET A 75 -2.05 1.56 3.39
CA MET A 75 -2.71 2.72 3.99
C MET A 75 -3.28 3.72 2.98
N TRP A 76 -2.70 3.79 1.77
CA TRP A 76 -3.03 4.77 0.73
C TRP A 76 -4.50 4.74 0.33
N SER A 77 -5.13 3.57 0.43
CA SER A 77 -6.51 3.36 0.00
C SER A 77 -7.54 4.16 0.80
N LYS A 78 -7.20 4.68 1.98
CA LYS A 78 -8.07 5.60 2.72
C LYS A 78 -8.02 7.03 2.20
N VAL A 79 -6.90 7.46 1.63
CA VAL A 79 -6.68 8.87 1.23
C VAL A 79 -6.68 9.08 -0.28
N ALA A 80 -6.49 8.02 -1.07
CA ALA A 80 -6.38 8.09 -2.52
C ALA A 80 -7.39 7.19 -3.24
N THR A 81 -7.78 7.59 -4.45
CA THR A 81 -8.60 6.79 -5.37
C THR A 81 -7.70 6.05 -6.34
N LEU A 82 -7.89 4.74 -6.48
CA LEU A 82 -7.24 3.95 -7.53
C LEU A 82 -7.85 4.29 -8.89
N VAL A 83 -7.02 4.73 -9.82
CA VAL A 83 -7.42 4.99 -11.21
C VAL A 83 -6.63 4.08 -12.14
N PRO A 84 -7.29 3.17 -12.89
CA PRO A 84 -6.60 2.37 -13.89
C PRO A 84 -6.14 3.27 -15.04
N SER A 85 -4.92 3.04 -15.54
CA SER A 85 -4.35 3.79 -16.66
C SER A 85 -4.04 2.89 -17.85
N SER A 86 -4.36 3.37 -19.06
CA SER A 86 -4.12 2.68 -20.32
C SER A 86 -3.25 3.49 -21.29
N ALA A 87 -2.91 4.74 -20.98
CA ALA A 87 -2.06 5.64 -21.78
C ALA A 87 -0.68 5.93 -21.14
N LYS A 88 0.22 6.59 -21.88
CA LYS A 88 1.52 7.05 -21.33
C LYS A 88 1.30 8.15 -20.27
N VAL A 89 0.34 9.00 -20.55
CA VAL A 89 -0.10 10.14 -19.74
C VAL A 89 -1.62 10.08 -19.70
N GLU A 90 -2.20 10.22 -18.51
CA GLU A 90 -3.64 10.38 -18.37
C GLU A 90 -3.96 11.87 -18.20
N ASN A 91 -4.98 12.33 -18.93
CA ASN A 91 -5.45 13.71 -18.90
C ASN A 91 -6.63 13.81 -17.94
N TYR A 92 -6.51 14.71 -16.97
CA TYR A 92 -7.55 14.99 -15.97
C TYR A 92 -8.08 16.41 -16.12
N GLY A 93 -8.28 16.88 -17.36
CA GLY A 93 -8.76 18.24 -17.63
C GLY A 93 -10.17 18.53 -17.12
N TRP A 94 -10.90 17.51 -16.66
CA TRP A 94 -12.18 17.66 -15.95
C TRP A 94 -12.01 18.06 -14.47
N LEU A 95 -10.81 17.91 -13.89
CA LEU A 95 -10.52 18.43 -12.55
C LEU A 95 -10.62 19.96 -12.58
N GLY A 96 -11.41 20.50 -11.66
CA GLY A 96 -11.89 21.88 -11.68
C GLY A 96 -13.36 22.03 -12.07
N GLN A 97 -14.03 20.96 -12.51
CA GLN A 97 -15.46 20.98 -12.79
C GLN A 97 -16.27 20.12 -11.83
N PHE A 98 -17.19 20.74 -11.10
CA PHE A 98 -18.20 20.05 -10.30
C PHE A 98 -19.53 20.03 -11.09
N PRO A 99 -19.82 18.97 -11.88
CA PRO A 99 -21.11 18.85 -12.56
C PRO A 99 -22.23 18.77 -11.51
N LYS A 100 -23.32 19.53 -11.73
CA LYS A 100 -24.52 19.49 -10.88
C LYS A 100 -25.73 19.13 -11.72
N LEU A 101 -26.65 18.37 -11.13
CA LEU A 101 -28.00 18.26 -11.66
C LEU A 101 -28.75 19.57 -11.39
N ARG A 102 -29.55 19.99 -12.36
CA ARG A 102 -30.46 21.13 -12.24
C ARG A 102 -31.85 20.65 -12.64
N GLU A 103 -32.87 21.34 -12.17
CA GLU A 103 -34.22 21.12 -12.67
C GLU A 103 -34.25 21.30 -14.19
N TRP A 104 -34.89 20.36 -14.88
CA TRP A 104 -34.99 20.38 -16.32
C TRP A 104 -36.04 21.39 -16.75
N VAL A 105 -35.62 22.65 -16.93
CA VAL A 105 -36.45 23.72 -17.50
C VAL A 105 -35.78 24.24 -18.77
N GLY A 106 -36.50 24.11 -19.89
CA GLY A 106 -36.03 24.48 -21.24
C GLY A 106 -34.97 23.52 -21.81
N ASP A 107 -34.20 24.01 -22.78
CA ASP A 107 -33.15 23.23 -23.43
C ASP A 107 -32.01 22.86 -22.48
N ARG A 108 -31.33 21.75 -22.80
CA ARG A 108 -30.18 21.25 -22.03
C ARG A 108 -29.04 22.28 -22.09
N GLN A 109 -28.69 22.83 -20.93
CA GLN A 109 -27.50 23.67 -20.79
C GLN A 109 -26.28 22.76 -20.62
N VAL A 110 -25.42 22.71 -21.64
CA VAL A 110 -24.19 21.91 -21.62
C VAL A 110 -23.05 22.80 -21.12
N LYS A 111 -22.54 22.53 -19.92
CA LYS A 111 -21.32 23.19 -19.42
C LYS A 111 -20.13 22.58 -20.18
N GLY A 112 -19.41 23.41 -20.94
CA GLY A 112 -18.21 22.98 -21.63
C GLY A 112 -17.11 22.58 -20.63
N ILE A 113 -16.38 21.52 -20.92
CA ILE A 113 -15.20 21.15 -20.15
C ILE A 113 -14.10 22.15 -20.49
N ALA A 114 -13.72 23.00 -19.53
CA ALA A 114 -12.58 23.91 -19.70
C ALA A 114 -11.33 23.05 -19.88
N ALA A 115 -10.53 23.35 -20.90
CA ALA A 115 -9.32 22.60 -21.19
C ALA A 115 -8.23 22.92 -20.16
N SER A 116 -8.32 22.33 -18.96
CA SER A 116 -7.19 22.22 -18.05
C SER A 116 -6.27 21.09 -18.56
N SER A 117 -4.96 21.34 -18.60
CA SER A 117 -3.97 20.37 -19.07
C SER A 117 -3.37 19.52 -17.95
N TYR A 118 -4.07 19.38 -16.82
CA TYR A 118 -3.57 18.57 -15.70
C TYR A 118 -3.38 17.12 -16.14
N GLN A 119 -2.14 16.66 -16.01
CA GLN A 119 -1.65 15.43 -16.61
C GLN A 119 -0.81 14.65 -15.62
N ILE A 120 -1.09 13.35 -15.52
CA ILE A 120 -0.27 12.44 -14.71
C ILE A 120 0.43 11.46 -15.64
N ALA A 121 1.71 11.71 -15.88
CA ALA A 121 2.57 10.81 -16.66
C ALA A 121 2.94 9.58 -15.82
N ASN A 122 2.73 8.37 -16.36
CA ASN A 122 3.11 7.15 -15.67
C ASN A 122 4.64 7.03 -15.51
N LYS A 123 5.11 6.71 -14.30
CA LYS A 123 6.51 6.44 -14.00
C LYS A 123 6.77 4.93 -13.93
N LYS A 124 7.99 4.51 -14.25
CA LYS A 124 8.44 3.11 -14.13
C LYS A 124 9.23 2.96 -12.84
N PHE A 125 8.99 1.84 -12.17
CA PHE A 125 9.69 1.42 -10.97
C PHE A 125 10.06 -0.05 -11.13
N GLU A 126 11.20 -0.46 -10.58
CA GLU A 126 11.64 -1.85 -10.57
C GLU A 126 12.45 -2.13 -9.30
N ALA A 127 12.43 -3.39 -8.88
CA ALA A 127 13.36 -3.94 -7.91
C ALA A 127 13.74 -5.35 -8.37
N SER A 128 15.02 -5.53 -8.66
CA SER A 128 15.57 -6.77 -9.22
C SER A 128 16.73 -7.28 -8.36
N ILE A 129 16.83 -8.60 -8.23
CA ILE A 129 17.89 -9.31 -7.51
C ILE A 129 18.49 -10.40 -8.40
N GLY A 130 19.81 -10.59 -8.28
CA GLY A 130 20.51 -11.77 -8.76
C GLY A 130 20.73 -12.72 -7.59
N VAL A 131 20.46 -14.01 -7.80
CA VAL A 131 20.75 -15.08 -6.84
C VAL A 131 21.83 -15.95 -7.48
N PRO A 132 23.01 -16.10 -6.85
CA PRO A 132 24.06 -17.00 -7.32
C PRO A 132 23.53 -18.41 -7.58
N ARG A 133 24.06 -19.08 -8.60
CA ARG A 133 23.69 -20.47 -8.90
C ARG A 133 23.94 -21.38 -7.71
N ASP A 134 25.11 -21.26 -7.08
CA ASP A 134 25.50 -22.06 -5.91
C ASP A 134 24.48 -21.92 -4.78
N ASP A 135 24.00 -20.70 -4.51
CA ASP A 135 22.96 -20.47 -3.49
C ASP A 135 21.63 -21.15 -3.84
N VAL A 136 21.31 -21.28 -5.14
CA VAL A 136 20.11 -22.00 -5.61
C VAL A 136 20.30 -23.52 -5.53
N GLU A 137 21.49 -24.02 -5.84
CA GLU A 137 21.86 -25.44 -5.69
C GLU A 137 21.79 -25.87 -4.21
N ASP A 138 22.22 -24.98 -3.32
CA ASP A 138 22.30 -25.18 -1.88
C ASP A 138 21.01 -24.83 -1.12
N ASP A 139 19.97 -24.27 -1.76
CA ASP A 139 18.70 -23.86 -1.13
C ASP A 139 17.78 -25.04 -0.74
N THR A 140 18.36 -26.04 -0.06
CA THR A 140 17.67 -27.27 0.37
C THR A 140 16.61 -26.99 1.45
N TYR A 141 16.71 -25.86 2.16
CA TYR A 141 15.82 -25.50 3.28
C TYR A 141 14.94 -24.28 3.01
N GLY A 142 14.90 -23.77 1.77
CA GLY A 142 14.09 -22.60 1.41
C GLY A 142 14.54 -21.31 2.10
N VAL A 143 15.84 -21.18 2.38
CA VAL A 143 16.50 -20.02 2.99
C VAL A 143 16.31 -18.76 2.16
N LEU A 144 16.09 -18.88 0.84
CA LEU A 144 15.81 -17.76 -0.04
C LEU A 144 14.34 -17.30 0.03
N THR A 145 13.42 -18.10 0.56
CA THR A 145 11.97 -17.77 0.63
C THR A 145 11.66 -16.45 1.37
N PRO A 146 12.30 -16.12 2.52
CA PRO A 146 12.11 -14.84 3.18
C PRO A 146 12.50 -13.63 2.32
N LEU A 147 13.47 -13.76 1.41
CA LEU A 147 13.88 -12.68 0.50
C LEU A 147 12.73 -12.30 -0.44
N PHE A 148 12.10 -13.29 -1.07
CA PHE A 148 10.95 -13.06 -1.96
C PHE A 148 9.71 -12.59 -1.19
N SER A 149 9.55 -13.02 0.06
CA SER A 149 8.51 -12.50 0.95
C SER A 149 8.73 -11.01 1.23
N SER A 150 9.96 -10.60 1.51
CA SER A 150 10.33 -9.19 1.69
C SER A 150 10.10 -8.36 0.41
N MET A 151 10.43 -8.92 -0.76
CA MET A 151 10.10 -8.28 -2.05
C MET A 151 8.59 -8.06 -2.22
N GLY A 152 7.77 -9.06 -1.87
CA GLY A 152 6.31 -8.96 -1.90
C GLY A 152 5.79 -7.86 -0.97
N GLN A 153 6.32 -7.80 0.25
CA GLN A 153 5.97 -6.76 1.21
C GLN A 153 6.35 -5.36 0.70
N SER A 154 7.58 -5.17 0.19
CA SER A 154 8.04 -3.89 -0.34
C SER A 154 7.19 -3.43 -1.52
N ALA A 155 6.88 -4.33 -2.46
CA ALA A 155 6.03 -4.03 -3.59
C ALA A 155 4.60 -3.62 -3.18
N ALA A 156 4.03 -4.25 -2.14
CA ALA A 156 2.70 -3.90 -1.63
C ALA A 156 2.67 -2.57 -0.87
N VAL A 157 3.78 -2.19 -0.24
CA VAL A 157 3.96 -0.94 0.50
C VAL A 157 4.26 0.26 -0.41
N HIS A 158 4.93 0.06 -1.54
CA HIS A 158 5.36 1.15 -2.43
C HIS A 158 4.25 2.19 -2.79
N PRO A 159 2.98 1.82 -3.01
CA PRO A 159 1.90 2.80 -3.17
C PRO A 159 1.73 3.76 -1.98
N ASP A 160 1.93 3.30 -0.74
CA ASP A 160 1.90 4.15 0.46
C ASP A 160 3.00 5.20 0.40
N GLU A 161 4.24 4.77 0.11
CA GLU A 161 5.40 5.65 0.00
C GLU A 161 5.13 6.78 -1.01
N LEU A 162 4.60 6.44 -2.19
CA LEU A 162 4.26 7.44 -3.22
C LEU A 162 3.13 8.39 -2.77
N VAL A 163 2.04 7.84 -2.23
CA VAL A 163 0.84 8.62 -1.88
C VAL A 163 1.09 9.56 -0.71
N PHE A 164 1.73 9.10 0.36
CA PHE A 164 2.00 9.93 1.53
C PHE A 164 3.15 10.91 1.30
N ALA A 165 4.15 10.56 0.49
CA ALA A 165 5.15 11.53 0.04
C ALA A 165 4.50 12.66 -0.77
N LEU A 166 3.56 12.36 -1.67
CA LEU A 166 2.82 13.38 -2.42
C LEU A 166 1.94 14.23 -1.49
N LEU A 167 1.24 13.63 -0.53
CA LEU A 167 0.44 14.36 0.45
C LEU A 167 1.32 15.36 1.22
N ALA A 168 2.49 14.91 1.70
CA ALA A 168 3.44 15.77 2.40
C ALA A 168 4.00 16.89 1.53
N ALA A 169 4.24 16.62 0.25
CA ALA A 169 4.70 17.59 -0.74
C ALA A 169 3.60 18.59 -1.18
N GLY A 170 2.37 18.48 -0.68
CA GLY A 170 1.24 19.33 -1.07
C GLY A 170 1.45 20.82 -0.79
N PHE A 171 2.31 21.18 0.16
CA PHE A 171 2.66 22.58 0.45
C PHE A 171 3.66 23.19 -0.54
N SER A 172 4.21 22.41 -1.47
CA SER A 172 5.26 22.84 -2.40
C SER A 172 5.10 22.31 -3.82
N THR A 173 4.04 21.55 -4.08
CA THR A 173 3.78 20.92 -5.38
C THR A 173 2.43 21.39 -5.90
N THR A 174 2.41 21.86 -7.14
CA THR A 174 1.22 22.44 -7.75
C THR A 174 0.17 21.39 -8.09
N CYS A 175 -1.10 21.74 -7.95
CA CYS A 175 -2.24 20.93 -8.36
C CYS A 175 -2.86 21.40 -9.69
N PHE A 176 -4.07 20.96 -10.02
CA PHE A 176 -4.67 21.17 -11.35
C PHE A 176 -5.00 22.63 -11.68
N ASP A 177 -5.04 23.51 -10.69
CA ASP A 177 -5.32 24.95 -10.85
C ASP A 177 -4.05 25.81 -10.89
N GLY A 178 -2.87 25.20 -10.79
CA GLY A 178 -1.57 25.89 -10.83
C GLY A 178 -1.06 26.37 -9.46
N GLN A 179 -1.88 26.35 -8.40
CA GLN A 179 -1.45 26.64 -7.02
C GLN A 179 -0.91 25.39 -6.33
N TYR A 180 -0.18 25.54 -5.22
CA TYR A 180 0.17 24.39 -4.40
C TYR A 180 -1.09 23.66 -3.92
N PHE A 181 -1.02 22.36 -3.64
CA PHE A 181 -2.19 21.62 -3.20
C PHE A 181 -2.74 22.08 -1.84
N PHE A 182 -1.85 22.59 -0.98
CA PHE A 182 -2.19 23.30 0.23
C PHE A 182 -1.71 24.75 0.12
N ASP A 183 -2.63 25.65 -0.22
CA ASP A 183 -2.33 27.03 -0.58
C ASP A 183 -3.41 27.98 -0.03
N SER A 184 -3.05 29.27 0.11
CA SER A 184 -3.99 30.28 0.57
C SER A 184 -4.85 30.86 -0.56
N ASP A 185 -4.42 30.67 -1.82
CA ASP A 185 -4.84 31.50 -2.93
C ASP A 185 -5.43 30.70 -4.10
N HIS A 186 -6.19 29.62 -3.83
CA HIS A 186 -6.82 28.85 -4.91
C HIS A 186 -7.87 29.68 -5.65
N PRO A 187 -7.79 29.82 -6.99
CA PRO A 187 -8.73 30.64 -7.75
C PRO A 187 -10.13 30.02 -7.80
N VAL A 188 -11.15 30.76 -7.36
CA VAL A 188 -12.57 30.37 -7.41
C VAL A 188 -13.40 31.56 -7.87
N GLY A 189 -13.93 31.50 -9.08
CA GLY A 189 -14.66 32.62 -9.68
C GLY A 189 -13.75 33.85 -9.83
N ALA A 190 -14.16 34.98 -9.25
CA ALA A 190 -13.36 36.21 -9.23
C ALA A 190 -12.48 36.37 -7.97
N GLY A 191 -12.55 35.42 -7.03
CA GLY A 191 -11.83 35.46 -5.76
C GLY A 191 -10.84 34.31 -5.60
N VAL A 192 -10.28 34.22 -4.39
CA VAL A 192 -9.39 33.13 -3.99
C VAL A 192 -9.87 32.49 -2.69
N VAL A 193 -9.54 31.22 -2.48
CA VAL A 193 -9.92 30.43 -1.30
C VAL A 193 -8.69 29.72 -0.74
N SER A 194 -8.55 29.74 0.58
CA SER A 194 -7.50 29.01 1.29
C SER A 194 -7.96 27.62 1.70
N ASN A 195 -7.09 26.62 1.53
CA ASN A 195 -7.21 25.31 2.16
C ASN A 195 -6.01 24.98 3.07
N THR A 196 -5.29 26.00 3.53
CA THR A 196 -4.16 25.82 4.45
C THR A 196 -4.28 26.66 5.71
N GLY A 197 -3.83 26.07 6.82
CA GLY A 197 -3.64 26.77 8.09
C GLY A 197 -2.30 27.47 8.20
N GLY A 198 -1.37 27.24 7.27
CA GLY A 198 0.01 27.69 7.40
C GLY A 198 0.70 27.09 8.64
N GLY A 199 1.60 27.85 9.25
CA GLY A 199 2.40 27.41 10.39
C GLY A 199 3.73 26.76 9.99
N ALA A 200 4.50 26.33 11.00
CA ALA A 200 5.87 25.82 10.81
C ALA A 200 6.17 24.52 11.58
N GLY A 201 5.18 23.95 12.28
CA GLY A 201 5.31 22.69 13.01
C GLY A 201 5.10 21.45 12.13
N SER A 202 4.96 20.30 12.79
CA SER A 202 4.65 19.02 12.14
C SER A 202 3.28 19.07 11.49
N ALA A 203 3.23 18.78 10.19
CA ALA A 203 2.00 18.85 9.42
C ALA A 203 0.93 17.84 9.89
N TRP A 204 -0.32 18.23 9.72
CA TRP A 204 -1.50 17.39 9.82
C TRP A 204 -2.48 17.76 8.71
N TYR A 205 -3.28 16.78 8.28
CA TYR A 205 -4.14 16.90 7.12
C TYR A 205 -5.56 16.48 7.47
N LEU A 206 -6.53 17.32 7.15
CA LEU A 206 -7.94 17.02 7.31
C LEU A 206 -8.54 16.78 5.92
N LEU A 207 -9.13 15.60 5.72
CA LEU A 207 -9.58 15.15 4.41
C LEU A 207 -11.07 14.81 4.43
N ASP A 208 -11.76 15.13 3.34
CA ASP A 208 -13.02 14.51 2.96
C ASP A 208 -12.69 13.36 2.00
N THR A 209 -12.97 12.13 2.44
CA THR A 209 -12.73 10.90 1.67
C THR A 209 -14.03 10.16 1.34
N SER A 210 -15.18 10.83 1.53
CA SER A 210 -16.52 10.27 1.35
C SER A 210 -16.97 10.20 -0.11
N ARG A 211 -16.31 10.94 -1.01
CA ARG A 211 -16.68 11.07 -2.42
C ARG A 211 -15.97 10.04 -3.30
N PRO A 212 -16.49 9.74 -4.51
CA PRO A 212 -15.88 8.76 -5.41
C PRO A 212 -14.42 9.03 -5.76
N LEU A 213 -14.07 10.32 -5.93
CA LEU A 213 -12.69 10.76 -6.07
C LEU A 213 -12.22 11.31 -4.72
N ARG A 214 -11.17 10.72 -4.14
CA ARG A 214 -10.50 11.20 -2.94
C ARG A 214 -9.49 12.31 -3.29
N PRO A 215 -8.93 13.02 -2.30
CA PRO A 215 -8.02 14.13 -2.55
C PRO A 215 -6.72 13.76 -3.29
N ILE A 216 -6.33 12.49 -3.25
CA ILE A 216 -5.17 11.96 -3.98
C ILE A 216 -5.62 10.92 -5.02
N ILE A 217 -4.92 10.85 -6.14
CA ILE A 217 -5.10 9.87 -7.20
C ILE A 217 -3.89 8.94 -7.16
N PHE A 218 -4.13 7.63 -7.07
CA PHE A 218 -3.12 6.61 -7.33
C PHE A 218 -3.42 5.99 -8.69
N GLN A 219 -2.59 6.33 -9.67
CA GLN A 219 -2.73 5.87 -11.04
C GLN A 219 -1.92 4.59 -11.24
N LYS A 220 -2.59 3.50 -11.60
CA LYS A 220 -1.96 2.19 -11.84
C LYS A 220 -2.16 1.75 -13.27
N ARG A 221 -1.05 1.60 -13.99
CA ARG A 221 -1.04 1.06 -15.36
C ARG A 221 -0.61 -0.40 -15.41
N ARG A 222 0.38 -0.79 -14.58
CA ARG A 222 0.88 -2.16 -14.53
C ARG A 222 1.10 -2.57 -13.09
N GLU A 223 0.64 -3.78 -12.79
CA GLU A 223 0.75 -4.43 -11.49
C GLU A 223 2.20 -4.75 -11.11
N TYR A 224 2.42 -5.00 -9.82
CA TYR A 224 3.68 -5.45 -9.25
C TYR A 224 3.80 -6.99 -9.40
N ALA A 225 4.08 -7.45 -10.61
CA ALA A 225 4.24 -8.88 -10.89
C ALA A 225 5.70 -9.31 -10.73
N LEU A 226 5.95 -10.36 -9.93
CA LEU A 226 7.26 -11.02 -9.91
C LEU A 226 7.48 -11.73 -11.25
N THR A 227 8.67 -11.55 -11.79
CA THR A 227 9.18 -12.15 -13.02
C THR A 227 10.57 -12.73 -12.77
N ALA A 228 11.03 -13.64 -13.63
CA ALA A 228 12.32 -14.29 -13.49
C ALA A 228 12.97 -14.62 -14.83
N LEU A 229 14.30 -14.54 -14.87
CA LEU A 229 15.17 -15.03 -15.93
C LEU A 229 16.05 -16.13 -15.31
N VAL A 230 15.60 -17.37 -15.49
CA VAL A 230 16.20 -18.56 -14.87
C VAL A 230 16.62 -19.63 -15.88
N ASP A 231 16.65 -19.30 -17.17
CA ASP A 231 17.11 -20.25 -18.20
C ASP A 231 18.62 -20.44 -18.08
N ALA A 232 19.10 -21.68 -18.11
CA ALA A 232 20.53 -21.97 -18.04
C ALA A 232 21.34 -21.40 -19.21
N ASN A 233 20.68 -21.12 -20.35
CA ASN A 233 21.29 -20.48 -21.52
C ASN A 233 21.12 -18.95 -21.50
N ASP A 234 20.57 -18.37 -20.43
CA ASP A 234 20.50 -16.92 -20.27
C ASP A 234 21.91 -16.34 -20.10
N GLU A 235 22.15 -15.17 -20.71
CA GLU A 235 23.45 -14.51 -20.66
C GLU A 235 23.88 -14.21 -19.21
N GLY A 236 22.94 -13.87 -18.32
CA GLY A 236 23.25 -13.61 -16.91
C GLY A 236 23.78 -14.86 -16.21
N VAL A 237 23.15 -16.00 -16.48
CA VAL A 237 23.58 -17.30 -15.95
C VAL A 237 24.94 -17.70 -16.54
N TRP A 238 25.18 -17.47 -17.82
CA TRP A 238 26.46 -17.79 -18.47
C TRP A 238 27.61 -16.86 -18.03
N MET A 239 27.36 -15.56 -17.94
CA MET A 239 28.40 -14.54 -17.71
C MET A 239 28.66 -14.27 -16.23
N ARG A 240 27.64 -14.40 -15.37
CA ARG A 240 27.70 -14.00 -13.95
C ARG A 240 27.35 -15.13 -12.99
N ASP A 241 26.92 -16.28 -13.51
CA ASP A 241 26.48 -17.41 -12.72
C ASP A 241 25.34 -17.10 -11.73
N GLU A 242 24.37 -16.30 -12.20
CA GLU A 242 23.25 -15.82 -11.40
C GLU A 242 21.90 -16.02 -12.09
N TYR A 243 20.92 -16.47 -11.31
CA TYR A 243 19.50 -16.47 -11.65
C TYR A 243 18.87 -15.13 -11.22
N ARG A 244 18.13 -14.49 -12.11
CA ARG A 244 17.63 -13.12 -11.89
C ARG A 244 16.14 -13.10 -11.67
N TYR A 245 15.70 -12.37 -10.66
CA TYR A 245 14.29 -12.18 -10.32
C TYR A 245 14.01 -10.69 -10.21
N GLY A 246 12.84 -10.26 -10.64
CA GLY A 246 12.50 -8.84 -10.60
C GLY A 246 11.01 -8.59 -10.53
N VAL A 247 10.65 -7.52 -9.85
CA VAL A 247 9.32 -6.94 -9.88
C VAL A 247 9.41 -5.58 -10.57
N ASP A 248 8.51 -5.30 -11.48
CA ASP A 248 8.42 -3.99 -12.08
C ASP A 248 6.98 -3.48 -12.12
N ALA A 249 6.82 -2.18 -11.91
CA ALA A 249 5.53 -1.52 -11.85
C ALA A 249 5.51 -0.30 -12.76
N ARG A 250 4.30 0.08 -13.17
CA ARG A 250 4.10 1.34 -13.89
C ARG A 250 2.93 2.06 -13.26
N VAL A 251 3.27 3.05 -12.45
CA VAL A 251 2.33 3.78 -11.58
C VAL A 251 2.73 5.23 -11.49
N ASN A 252 1.83 6.08 -11.01
CA ASN A 252 2.18 7.41 -10.51
C ASN A 252 1.08 7.90 -9.56
N VAL A 253 1.33 9.01 -8.88
CA VAL A 253 0.38 9.69 -8.01
C VAL A 253 0.13 11.12 -8.50
N GLY A 254 -1.03 11.67 -8.15
CA GLY A 254 -1.34 13.08 -8.40
C GLY A 254 -2.46 13.58 -7.49
N TYR A 255 -2.73 14.88 -7.57
CA TYR A 255 -3.76 15.53 -6.75
C TYR A 255 -5.13 15.45 -7.42
N GLY A 256 -6.15 15.19 -6.61
CA GLY A 256 -7.55 15.37 -6.95
C GLY A 256 -8.03 16.78 -6.62
N PHE A 257 -9.24 16.90 -6.09
CA PHE A 257 -9.83 18.19 -5.70
C PHE A 257 -9.19 18.71 -4.40
N TRP A 258 -8.55 19.88 -4.47
CA TRP A 258 -7.99 20.55 -3.27
C TRP A 258 -9.08 20.92 -2.26
N GLN A 259 -10.33 21.14 -2.71
CA GLN A 259 -11.48 21.43 -1.84
C GLN A 259 -11.76 20.28 -0.86
N MET A 260 -11.25 19.08 -1.12
CA MET A 260 -11.47 17.91 -0.27
C MET A 260 -10.33 17.71 0.75
N ALA A 261 -9.36 18.61 0.82
CA ALA A 261 -8.24 18.50 1.74
C ALA A 261 -7.90 19.85 2.35
N TYR A 262 -7.52 19.84 3.62
CA TYR A 262 -6.97 20.99 4.33
C TYR A 262 -5.66 20.58 5.01
N GLY A 263 -4.61 21.34 4.75
CA GLY A 263 -3.26 21.06 5.27
C GLY A 263 -2.81 22.14 6.25
N SER A 264 -2.33 21.75 7.43
CA SER A 264 -1.87 22.72 8.42
C SER A 264 -0.60 22.25 9.12
N LYS A 265 0.28 23.21 9.42
CA LYS A 265 1.48 23.08 10.24
C LYS A 265 1.37 23.90 11.53
N GLN A 266 0.17 24.34 11.88
CA GLN A 266 -0.11 24.86 13.22
C GLN A 266 -0.10 23.72 14.24
N THR A 267 -0.01 24.06 15.53
CA THR A 267 -0.21 23.11 16.62
C THR A 267 -1.54 22.36 16.41
N LEU A 268 -1.53 21.03 16.51
CA LEU A 268 -2.76 20.24 16.41
C LEU A 268 -3.54 20.33 17.73
N ASP A 269 -4.49 21.26 17.80
CA ASP A 269 -5.38 21.44 18.94
C ASP A 269 -6.84 21.69 18.50
N ALA A 270 -7.75 21.87 19.47
CA ALA A 270 -9.17 22.08 19.17
C ALA A 270 -9.43 23.38 18.39
N THR A 271 -8.64 24.43 18.62
CA THR A 271 -8.80 25.72 17.94
C THR A 271 -8.44 25.61 16.47
N SER A 272 -7.24 25.09 16.17
CA SER A 272 -6.78 24.93 14.79
C SER A 272 -7.62 23.92 14.02
N PHE A 273 -8.02 22.82 14.66
CA PHE A 273 -8.85 21.78 14.05
C PHE A 273 -10.25 22.30 13.72
N ASN A 274 -10.92 22.98 14.66
CA ASN A 274 -12.26 23.50 14.42
C ASN A 274 -12.27 24.59 13.34
N ALA A 275 -11.21 25.41 13.26
CA ALA A 275 -11.03 26.38 12.19
C ALA A 275 -10.89 25.68 10.82
N ALA A 276 -10.12 24.59 10.73
CA ALA A 276 -9.97 23.80 9.52
C ALA A 276 -11.29 23.13 9.09
N VAL A 277 -12.03 22.53 10.03
CA VAL A 277 -13.35 21.93 9.77
C VAL A 277 -14.31 22.98 9.22
N ALA A 278 -14.40 24.14 9.89
CA ALA A 278 -15.27 25.23 9.46
C ALA A 278 -14.89 25.77 8.07
N ALA A 279 -13.59 25.91 7.78
CA ALA A 279 -13.11 26.33 6.47
C ALA A 279 -13.52 25.34 5.37
N MET A 280 -13.30 24.04 5.59
CA MET A 280 -13.68 23.00 4.61
C MET A 280 -15.19 22.98 4.35
N MET A 281 -16.01 23.05 5.41
CA MET A 281 -17.47 23.02 5.28
C MET A 281 -18.03 24.28 4.60
N ALA A 282 -17.28 25.39 4.59
CA ALA A 282 -17.66 26.65 3.95
C ALA A 282 -17.31 26.70 2.45
N PHE A 283 -16.56 25.73 1.91
CA PHE A 283 -16.18 25.75 0.50
C PHE A 283 -17.40 25.77 -0.43
N ALA A 284 -17.37 26.70 -1.37
CA ALA A 284 -18.42 26.93 -2.36
C ALA A 284 -17.84 26.91 -3.79
N SER A 285 -18.69 26.62 -4.77
CA SER A 285 -18.31 26.78 -6.19
C SER A 285 -18.22 28.25 -6.59
N ASP A 286 -17.75 28.48 -7.81
CA ASP A 286 -17.67 29.79 -8.49
C ASP A 286 -18.99 30.57 -8.48
N ASP A 287 -20.13 29.88 -8.46
CA ASP A 287 -21.48 30.44 -8.37
C ASP A 287 -21.98 30.65 -6.92
N GLY A 288 -21.12 30.49 -5.91
CA GLY A 288 -21.45 30.70 -4.50
C GLY A 288 -22.24 29.55 -3.85
N ARG A 289 -22.46 28.45 -4.56
CA ARG A 289 -23.18 27.28 -4.01
C ARG A 289 -22.26 26.45 -3.11
N PRO A 290 -22.71 26.06 -1.89
CA PRO A 290 -21.96 25.16 -1.04
C PRO A 290 -21.64 23.84 -1.74
N LEU A 291 -20.38 23.39 -1.62
CA LEU A 291 -19.94 22.13 -2.24
C LEU A 291 -20.36 20.91 -1.42
N GLY A 292 -20.73 21.08 -0.15
CA GLY A 292 -21.08 20.00 0.76
C GLY A 292 -19.88 19.13 1.15
N ILE A 293 -18.72 19.75 1.32
CA ILE A 293 -17.52 19.07 1.81
C ILE A 293 -17.71 18.76 3.29
N SER A 294 -17.47 17.51 3.66
CA SER A 294 -17.61 17.05 5.04
C SER A 294 -16.35 16.27 5.42
N PRO A 295 -15.36 16.91 6.08
CA PRO A 295 -14.15 16.22 6.48
C PRO A 295 -14.48 15.04 7.39
N ASN A 296 -13.87 13.89 7.14
CA ASN A 296 -14.12 12.64 7.85
C ASN A 296 -12.85 11.91 8.30
N LEU A 297 -11.67 12.37 7.88
CA LEU A 297 -10.39 11.70 8.14
C LEU A 297 -9.31 12.73 8.51
N LEU A 298 -8.75 12.59 9.71
CA LEU A 298 -7.59 13.36 10.19
C LEU A 298 -6.33 12.52 10.04
N VAL A 299 -5.48 12.85 9.07
CA VAL A 299 -4.21 12.16 8.82
C VAL A 299 -3.06 12.88 9.51
N VAL A 300 -2.27 12.15 10.29
CA VAL A 300 -1.15 12.70 11.05
C VAL A 300 0.09 11.80 10.98
N ALA A 301 1.27 12.42 11.08
CA ALA A 301 2.50 11.68 11.34
C ALA A 301 2.53 11.11 12.78
N PRO A 302 3.36 10.09 13.09
CA PRO A 302 3.43 9.48 14.42
C PRO A 302 3.70 10.49 15.55
N GLY A 303 4.47 11.56 15.27
CA GLY A 303 4.73 12.63 16.24
C GLY A 303 3.47 13.38 16.70
N ASN A 304 2.44 13.46 15.87
CA ASN A 304 1.16 14.10 16.18
C ASN A 304 0.10 13.12 16.72
N ARG A 305 0.45 11.83 16.89
CA ARG A 305 -0.49 10.78 17.35
C ARG A 305 -1.16 11.13 18.68
N ALA A 306 -0.37 11.52 19.68
CA ALA A 306 -0.90 11.79 21.02
C ALA A 306 -1.86 12.98 21.02
N ALA A 307 -1.51 14.06 20.31
CA ALA A 307 -2.37 15.22 20.13
C ALA A 307 -3.67 14.85 19.38
N GLY A 308 -3.57 14.09 18.29
CA GLY A 308 -4.73 13.60 17.54
C GLY A 308 -5.68 12.74 18.41
N LYS A 309 -5.15 11.83 19.23
CA LYS A 309 -5.96 11.02 20.15
C LYS A 309 -6.68 11.87 21.19
N ALA A 310 -5.97 12.80 21.82
CA ALA A 310 -6.58 13.72 22.78
C ALA A 310 -7.68 14.58 22.13
N LEU A 311 -7.51 14.93 20.85
CA LEU A 311 -8.43 15.77 20.11
C LEU A 311 -9.72 15.04 19.69
N VAL A 312 -9.62 13.84 19.10
CA VAL A 312 -10.80 13.18 18.48
C VAL A 312 -11.17 11.83 19.09
N GLU A 313 -10.33 11.22 19.92
CA GLU A 313 -10.63 9.92 20.56
C GLU A 313 -10.92 10.03 22.06
N ALA A 314 -10.57 11.13 22.72
CA ALA A 314 -10.88 11.33 24.14
C ALA A 314 -12.32 11.83 24.34
N GLU A 315 -13.07 11.24 25.25
CA GLU A 315 -14.45 11.65 25.59
C GLU A 315 -14.50 12.94 26.43
N THR A 316 -13.46 13.17 27.24
CA THR A 316 -13.37 14.32 28.13
C THR A 316 -12.04 15.04 27.94
N LEU A 317 -12.05 16.34 28.17
CA LEU A 317 -10.86 17.18 28.23
C LEU A 317 -10.16 16.99 29.58
N ALA A 318 -8.91 17.43 29.69
CA ALA A 318 -8.16 17.39 30.94
C ALA A 318 -8.84 18.16 32.10
N SER A 319 -9.72 19.11 31.78
CA SER A 319 -10.56 19.84 32.73
C SER A 319 -11.75 19.03 33.28
N GLY A 320 -12.02 17.85 32.73
CA GLY A 320 -13.21 17.04 33.01
C GLY A 320 -14.45 17.42 32.20
N ALA A 321 -14.39 18.47 31.37
CA ALA A 321 -15.48 18.84 30.47
C ALA A 321 -15.61 17.85 29.29
N SER A 322 -16.80 17.73 28.70
CA SER A 322 -17.01 16.91 27.50
C SER A 322 -16.20 17.45 26.31
N ASN A 323 -15.56 16.54 25.57
CA ASN A 323 -14.88 16.89 24.34
C ASN A 323 -15.87 16.96 23.18
N THR A 324 -16.08 18.15 22.62
CA THR A 324 -16.99 18.37 21.49
C THR A 324 -16.52 17.71 20.19
N ASN A 325 -15.23 17.37 20.09
CA ASN A 325 -14.62 16.77 18.91
C ASN A 325 -14.51 15.25 19.00
N PHE A 326 -15.02 14.64 20.08
CA PHE A 326 -15.02 13.19 20.26
C PHE A 326 -15.73 12.51 19.09
N LYS A 327 -14.98 11.66 18.38
CA LYS A 327 -15.39 10.94 17.15
C LYS A 327 -15.89 11.84 16.02
N ALA A 328 -15.47 13.11 15.98
CA ALA A 328 -15.84 14.01 14.89
C ALA A 328 -15.28 13.54 13.53
N VAL A 329 -14.08 12.95 13.52
CA VAL A 329 -13.42 12.36 12.35
C VAL A 329 -12.62 11.12 12.76
N GLU A 330 -12.30 10.25 11.81
CA GLU A 330 -11.37 9.14 12.04
C GLU A 330 -9.94 9.67 12.16
N LEU A 331 -9.21 9.28 13.22
CA LEU A 331 -7.78 9.54 13.33
C LEU A 331 -6.97 8.50 12.55
N TYR A 332 -6.12 8.95 11.64
CA TYR A 332 -5.28 8.10 10.80
C TYR A 332 -3.80 8.43 10.96
N VAL A 333 -3.11 7.65 11.77
CA VAL A 333 -1.69 7.84 12.08
C VAL A 333 -0.85 7.10 11.05
N CYS A 334 -0.21 7.84 10.15
CA CYS A 334 0.54 7.27 9.03
C CYS A 334 2.05 7.34 9.28
N PRO A 335 2.77 6.19 9.33
CA PRO A 335 4.23 6.18 9.52
C PRO A 335 5.00 6.74 8.33
N TRP A 336 4.42 6.77 7.12
CA TRP A 336 5.05 7.29 5.90
C TRP A 336 5.11 8.83 5.83
N LEU A 337 4.66 9.53 6.88
CA LEU A 337 4.70 10.99 7.01
C LEU A 337 5.81 11.49 7.95
N THR A 338 6.77 10.62 8.29
CA THR A 338 7.97 10.98 9.07
C THR A 338 9.11 11.42 8.18
#